data_AF-A0A7S4AVI5-F1
#
_entry.id   AF-A0A7S4AVI5-F1
#
_cell.length_a   1.000
_cell.length_b   1.000
_cell.length_c   1.000
_cell.angle_alpha   90.00
_cell.angle_beta   90.00
_cell.angle_gamma   90.00
#
_symmetry.space_group_name_H-M   'P 1'
#
loop_
_entity.id
_entity.type
_entity.pdbx_description
1 polymer ?
#
loop_
_entity_poly.entity_id
_entity_poly.type
_entity_poly.pdbx_seq_one_letter_code
_entity_poly.pdbx_strand_id
1 'polypeptide(L)'
;MKLLLLPRVAAALALWSTPTFLGAVVVATAEEDCPGGVYDKDTTTKLDTMGSNVTTNTLHLPGGELRYEDIGIVRDRPVSLVVTITDGDYTDIAQVWIDNGKNTDKMNGKTKGDHFAKINLQTVKKKPRSGEGNFRMCFVDKETNEPTKIEEFTWVVFDLDERSKDTSKKPTIKEKLIMDAAQAQRFELWPNQSDSEIKLSCEGGSQVLPCSQGVRTIFHSSAFGGSSDNPRDKNAVTDLQKSRSVTFTFANTDCWEFTYDHYCPVEQDGYDGPSKKKYCQKYNGGNFQFSADAEEVTNKGECLNLTSSATGSPSASPSVSPPTTSPSKTTTSLTGS
;
A
#
# COMPACT_ATOMS: atom_id res chain seq x y z
N MET A 1 -91.61 -36.09 10.24
CA MET A 1 -91.02 -37.17 11.06
C MET A 1 -89.67 -36.69 11.57
N LYS A 2 -89.43 -36.80 12.89
CA LYS A 2 -88.14 -36.91 13.64
C LYS A 2 -86.84 -36.77 12.81
N LEU A 3 -85.76 -36.12 13.24
CA LEU A 3 -85.19 -36.02 14.59
C LEU A 3 -84.02 -35.00 14.58
N LEU A 4 -83.69 -34.50 15.77
CA LEU A 4 -82.54 -33.69 16.17
C LEU A 4 -81.17 -34.17 15.64
N LEU A 5 -80.17 -33.27 15.55
CA LEU A 5 -78.96 -33.26 16.43
C LEU A 5 -77.88 -32.23 16.01
N LEU A 6 -77.64 -31.28 16.93
CA LEU A 6 -76.39 -30.65 17.41
C LEU A 6 -75.39 -29.91 16.47
N PRO A 7 -74.70 -28.88 17.01
CA PRO A 7 -73.84 -27.96 16.27
C PRO A 7 -72.38 -28.44 16.22
N ARG A 8 -71.66 -28.07 15.16
CA ARG A 8 -70.20 -28.07 15.15
C ARG A 8 -69.69 -26.76 14.58
N VAL A 9 -69.04 -26.01 15.46
CA VAL A 9 -68.09 -24.96 15.13
C VAL A 9 -67.00 -25.58 14.26
N ALA A 10 -66.88 -25.10 13.02
CA ALA A 10 -65.69 -25.34 12.19
C ALA A 10 -65.02 -23.98 11.98
N ALA A 11 -63.80 -23.89 12.48
CA ALA A 11 -62.94 -22.73 12.44
C ALA A 11 -62.74 -22.24 11.00
N ALA A 12 -62.93 -20.94 10.78
CA ALA A 12 -62.42 -20.26 9.61
C ALA A 12 -60.88 -20.21 9.72
N LEU A 13 -60.21 -21.13 9.03
CA LEU A 13 -58.80 -20.98 8.67
C LEU A 13 -58.73 -19.84 7.65
N ALA A 14 -58.46 -18.63 8.16
CA ALA A 14 -57.98 -17.53 7.33
C ALA A 14 -56.63 -17.96 6.74
N LEU A 15 -56.63 -18.26 5.44
CA LEU A 15 -55.41 -18.29 4.63
C LEU A 15 -54.81 -16.90 4.69
N TRP A 16 -53.78 -16.69 5.51
CA TRP A 16 -52.85 -15.59 5.29
C TRP A 16 -52.10 -15.91 4.00
N SER A 17 -52.48 -15.24 2.92
CA SER A 17 -51.65 -15.15 1.73
C SER A 17 -50.33 -14.52 2.15
N THR A 18 -49.27 -15.33 2.22
CA THR A 18 -47.92 -14.78 2.24
C THR A 18 -47.74 -14.00 0.94
N PRO A 19 -47.34 -12.72 0.98
CA PRO A 19 -46.94 -12.03 -0.23
C PRO A 19 -45.72 -12.78 -0.75
N THR A 20 -45.89 -13.44 -1.89
CA THR A 20 -44.76 -13.92 -2.68
C THR A 20 -44.02 -12.67 -3.12
N PHE A 21 -42.98 -12.30 -2.38
CA PHE A 21 -41.98 -11.38 -2.88
C PHE A 21 -41.39 -12.05 -4.11
N LEU A 22 -41.91 -11.69 -5.28
CA LEU A 22 -41.14 -11.70 -6.51
C LEU A 22 -39.96 -10.77 -6.22
N GLY A 23 -38.90 -11.33 -5.66
CA GLY A 23 -37.60 -10.71 -5.68
C GLY A 23 -37.32 -10.48 -7.16
N ALA A 24 -37.43 -9.22 -7.58
CA ALA A 24 -36.83 -8.81 -8.82
C ALA A 24 -35.39 -9.28 -8.73
N VAL A 25 -35.04 -10.30 -9.52
CA VAL A 25 -33.65 -10.52 -9.88
C VAL A 25 -33.31 -9.28 -10.66
N VAL A 26 -32.81 -8.27 -9.96
CA VAL A 26 -31.98 -7.26 -10.57
C VAL A 26 -30.78 -8.04 -11.05
N VAL A 27 -30.86 -8.50 -12.30
CA VAL A 27 -29.67 -8.79 -13.07
C VAL A 27 -28.98 -7.44 -13.15
N ALA A 28 -28.07 -7.19 -12.21
CA ALA A 28 -27.11 -6.12 -12.34
C ALA A 28 -26.39 -6.41 -13.66
N THR A 29 -26.76 -5.63 -14.67
CA THR A 29 -26.06 -5.60 -15.93
C THR A 29 -24.61 -5.30 -15.61
N ALA A 30 -23.71 -6.15 -16.09
CA ALA A 30 -22.28 -5.94 -16.03
C ALA A 30 -21.95 -4.60 -16.71
N GLU A 31 -21.85 -3.56 -15.89
CA GLU A 31 -21.41 -2.20 -16.23
C GLU A 31 -20.77 -1.54 -14.98
N GLU A 32 -20.07 -2.32 -14.16
CA GLU A 32 -19.00 -1.81 -13.29
C GLU A 32 -17.65 -2.06 -13.99
N ASP A 33 -17.54 -1.60 -15.24
CA ASP A 33 -16.24 -1.22 -15.79
C ASP A 33 -15.81 0.02 -15.01
N CYS A 34 -14.68 -0.02 -14.31
CA CYS A 34 -14.14 1.14 -13.61
C CYS A 34 -13.42 2.04 -14.65
N PRO A 35 -14.07 3.07 -15.23
CA PRO A 35 -13.50 3.84 -16.31
C PRO A 35 -12.80 5.03 -15.66
N GLY A 36 -11.56 4.84 -15.18
CA GLY A 36 -10.77 5.89 -14.53
C GLY A 36 -11.51 6.53 -13.37
N GLY A 37 -11.30 6.03 -12.15
CA GLY A 37 -11.87 6.62 -10.94
C GLY A 37 -11.79 8.15 -11.03
N VAL A 38 -12.97 8.80 -11.09
CA VAL A 38 -13.06 10.24 -11.32
C VAL A 38 -12.20 10.91 -10.28
N TYR A 39 -11.06 11.45 -10.70
CA TYR A 39 -10.22 12.29 -9.88
C TYR A 39 -11.04 13.54 -9.58
N ASP A 40 -11.68 13.57 -8.40
CA ASP A 40 -12.34 14.76 -7.95
C ASP A 40 -11.25 15.74 -7.48
N LYS A 41 -10.85 16.61 -8.41
CA LYS A 41 -9.85 17.68 -8.18
C LYS A 41 -10.22 18.56 -7.00
N ASP A 42 -11.48 18.54 -6.57
CA ASP A 42 -11.99 19.38 -5.49
C ASP A 42 -11.89 18.71 -4.11
N THR A 43 -11.61 17.39 -4.01
CA THR A 43 -11.47 16.68 -2.73
C THR A 43 -10.05 16.19 -2.42
N THR A 44 -9.21 15.96 -3.44
CA THR A 44 -7.83 15.50 -3.21
C THR A 44 -6.89 16.65 -2.81
N THR A 45 -6.14 16.49 -1.73
CA THR A 45 -5.12 17.47 -1.32
C THR A 45 -3.95 17.48 -2.29
N LYS A 46 -3.64 18.64 -2.87
CA LYS A 46 -2.49 18.81 -3.77
C LYS A 46 -1.19 18.88 -2.98
N LEU A 47 -0.26 17.96 -3.27
CA LEU A 47 1.06 17.87 -2.64
C LEU A 47 2.15 17.84 -3.70
N ASP A 48 3.07 18.80 -3.70
CA ASP A 48 4.15 18.93 -4.67
C ASP A 48 5.52 18.61 -4.05
N THR A 49 5.93 17.34 -4.14
CA THR A 49 7.29 16.93 -3.76
C THR A 49 8.37 17.56 -4.64
N MET A 50 8.05 18.02 -5.85
CA MET A 50 9.03 18.63 -6.77
C MET A 50 9.26 20.12 -6.50
N GLY A 51 8.23 20.82 -6.04
CA GLY A 51 8.31 22.19 -5.52
C GLY A 51 8.94 22.31 -4.13
N SER A 52 9.08 21.20 -3.40
CA SER A 52 9.58 21.16 -2.01
C SER A 52 11.05 21.56 -1.83
N ASN A 53 11.50 21.70 -0.58
CA ASN A 53 12.90 21.85 -0.20
C ASN A 53 13.42 20.60 0.52
N VAL A 54 14.53 20.03 0.05
CA VAL A 54 15.19 18.92 0.78
C VAL A 54 16.07 19.53 1.87
N THR A 55 15.65 19.41 3.13
CA THR A 55 16.34 20.04 4.28
C THR A 55 17.15 19.07 5.12
N THR A 56 16.76 17.79 5.16
CA THR A 56 17.53 16.71 5.77
C THR A 56 17.76 15.59 4.76
N ASN A 57 18.99 15.08 4.68
CA ASN A 57 19.36 13.96 3.80
C ASN A 57 20.36 13.02 4.49
N THR A 58 19.93 12.42 5.58
CA THR A 58 20.75 11.60 6.47
C THR A 58 20.26 10.16 6.57
N LEU A 59 19.38 9.72 5.65
CA LEU A 59 18.76 8.39 5.69
C LEU A 59 19.75 7.21 5.76
N HIS A 60 21.00 7.39 5.32
CA HIS A 60 22.09 6.40 5.45
C HIS A 60 22.75 6.35 6.83
N LEU A 61 22.40 7.26 7.74
CA LEU A 61 22.93 7.31 9.09
C LEU A 61 21.95 6.65 10.06
N PRO A 62 22.44 6.04 11.17
CA PRO A 62 21.57 5.50 12.20
C PRO A 62 20.58 6.54 12.73
N GLY A 63 19.29 6.25 12.64
CA GLY A 63 18.21 7.15 13.07
C GLY A 63 18.04 8.41 12.19
N GLY A 64 18.68 8.47 11.02
CA GLY A 64 18.55 9.59 10.10
C GLY A 64 17.20 9.62 9.36
N GLU A 65 16.98 10.73 8.67
CA GLU A 65 15.75 10.97 7.90
C GLU A 65 16.07 11.60 6.54
N LEU A 66 15.11 11.55 5.64
CA LEU A 66 15.06 12.38 4.44
C LEU A 66 13.81 13.25 4.52
N ARG A 67 13.98 14.56 4.48
CA ARG A 67 12.89 15.53 4.67
C ARG A 67 12.70 16.41 3.46
N TYR A 68 11.46 16.46 2.98
CA TYR A 68 10.96 17.37 1.96
C TYR A 68 10.02 18.37 2.63
N GLU A 69 10.47 19.61 2.84
CA GLU A 69 9.66 20.70 3.40
C GLU A 69 8.86 21.41 2.32
N ASP A 70 7.76 22.05 2.73
CA ASP A 70 6.91 22.86 1.85
C ASP A 70 6.31 22.06 0.69
N ILE A 71 5.88 20.82 0.97
CA ILE A 71 5.23 19.97 -0.04
C ILE A 71 3.78 20.36 -0.28
N GLY A 72 3.19 21.23 0.55
CA GLY A 72 1.79 21.63 0.42
C GLY A 72 1.27 22.32 1.68
N ILE A 73 -0.02 22.66 1.66
CA ILE A 73 -0.73 23.28 2.79
C ILE A 73 -1.91 22.39 3.16
N VAL A 74 -2.04 22.07 4.45
CA VAL A 74 -3.16 21.29 5.00
C VAL A 74 -3.73 22.05 6.17
N ARG A 75 -5.03 22.40 6.12
CA ARG A 75 -5.73 23.17 7.17
C ARG A 75 -4.96 24.45 7.55
N ASP A 76 -4.56 25.21 6.54
CA ASP A 76 -3.78 26.47 6.63
C ASP A 76 -2.36 26.34 7.23
N ARG A 77 -1.82 25.11 7.36
CA ARG A 77 -0.46 24.89 7.86
C ARG A 77 0.44 24.23 6.80
N PRO A 78 1.69 24.69 6.65
CA PRO A 78 2.65 24.07 5.74
C PRO A 78 3.02 22.67 6.24
N VAL A 79 3.06 21.70 5.31
CA VAL A 79 3.36 20.30 5.61
C VAL A 79 4.70 19.89 4.99
N SER A 80 5.40 19.02 5.70
CA SER A 80 6.61 18.34 5.22
C SER A 80 6.36 16.84 5.07
N LEU A 81 7.01 16.21 4.09
CA LEU A 81 7.12 14.76 4.00
C LEU A 81 8.46 14.32 4.59
N VAL A 82 8.40 13.41 5.56
CA VAL A 82 9.56 12.82 6.23
C VAL A 82 9.62 11.35 5.89
N VAL A 83 10.79 10.89 5.45
CA VAL A 83 11.09 9.48 5.21
C VAL A 83 12.08 8.99 6.25
N THR A 84 11.77 7.87 6.88
CA THR A 84 12.65 7.18 7.84
C THR A 84 12.77 5.69 7.48
N ILE A 85 13.79 5.03 8.06
CA ILE A 85 13.95 3.58 7.97
C ILE A 85 13.23 2.93 9.15
N THR A 86 12.38 1.94 8.90
CA THR A 86 11.64 1.20 9.95
C THR A 86 12.42 0.02 10.48
N ASP A 87 13.11 -0.70 9.60
CA ASP A 87 14.00 -1.81 9.93
C ASP A 87 15.06 -2.05 8.83
N GLY A 88 15.95 -3.01 9.05
CA GLY A 88 16.97 -3.38 8.09
C GLY A 88 18.18 -2.44 8.08
N ASP A 89 19.06 -2.64 7.09
CA ASP A 89 20.31 -1.88 6.94
C ASP A 89 20.35 -1.19 5.57
N TYR A 90 19.91 0.06 5.53
CA TYR A 90 19.99 0.91 4.34
C TYR A 90 21.39 1.55 4.16
N THR A 91 22.32 1.34 5.09
CA THR A 91 23.60 2.09 5.12
C THR A 91 24.58 1.69 4.01
N ASP A 92 24.37 0.53 3.37
CA ASP A 92 25.23 -0.01 2.33
C ASP A 92 25.45 0.91 1.14
N ILE A 93 24.51 1.81 0.88
CA ILE A 93 24.64 2.76 -0.21
C ILE A 93 25.72 3.83 0.04
N ALA A 94 25.91 4.25 1.28
CA ALA A 94 26.81 5.36 1.59
C ALA A 94 28.25 5.02 1.25
N GLN A 95 28.69 3.80 1.59
CA GLN A 95 30.05 3.35 1.27
C GLN A 95 30.29 3.33 -0.24
N VAL A 96 29.32 2.84 -1.02
CA VAL A 96 29.44 2.81 -2.48
C VAL A 96 29.51 4.22 -3.08
N TRP A 97 28.81 5.20 -2.50
CA TRP A 97 28.91 6.60 -2.91
C TRP A 97 30.28 7.21 -2.58
N ILE A 98 30.79 6.95 -1.36
CA ILE A 98 32.12 7.40 -0.91
C ILE A 98 33.21 6.82 -1.81
N ASP A 99 33.17 5.52 -2.08
CA ASP A 99 34.16 4.84 -2.93
C ASP A 99 34.17 5.39 -4.37
N ASN A 100 33.04 5.91 -4.84
CA ASN A 100 32.90 6.58 -6.13
C ASN A 100 33.19 8.09 -6.09
N GLY A 101 33.68 8.62 -4.96
CA GLY A 101 34.01 10.03 -4.79
C GLY A 101 32.79 10.97 -4.82
N LYS A 102 31.60 10.47 -4.47
CA LYS A 102 30.34 11.24 -4.48
C LYS A 102 29.99 11.75 -3.07
N ASN A 103 29.24 12.84 -3.01
CA ASN A 103 28.76 13.41 -1.75
C ASN A 103 27.49 12.69 -1.26
N THR A 104 27.58 12.05 -0.09
CA THR A 104 26.47 11.32 0.55
C THR A 104 25.34 12.22 1.03
N ASP A 105 25.59 13.49 1.34
CA ASP A 105 24.58 14.47 1.76
C ASP A 105 23.63 14.86 0.62
N LYS A 106 23.96 14.44 -0.60
CA LYS A 106 23.16 14.65 -1.82
C LYS A 106 22.73 13.34 -2.47
N MET A 107 22.89 12.22 -1.75
CA MET A 107 22.61 10.91 -2.33
C MET A 107 21.12 10.75 -2.61
N ASN A 108 20.24 11.09 -1.65
CA ASN A 108 18.78 11.01 -1.83
C ASN A 108 18.14 12.38 -2.02
N GLY A 109 16.82 12.40 -2.14
CA GLY A 109 16.06 13.63 -2.33
C GLY A 109 15.91 13.98 -3.80
N LYS A 110 15.73 15.28 -4.06
CA LYS A 110 15.75 15.85 -5.41
C LYS A 110 16.84 16.90 -5.51
N THR A 111 17.36 17.05 -6.71
CA THR A 111 18.31 18.08 -7.13
C THR A 111 17.68 18.95 -8.21
N LYS A 112 18.30 20.11 -8.49
CA LYS A 112 17.78 21.03 -9.51
C LYS A 112 17.74 20.34 -10.88
N GLY A 113 16.55 20.26 -11.47
CA GLY A 113 16.33 19.59 -12.75
C GLY A 113 15.93 18.11 -12.64
N ASP A 114 15.83 17.56 -11.43
CA ASP A 114 15.15 16.28 -11.24
C ASP A 114 13.65 16.42 -11.53
N HIS A 115 13.04 15.33 -12.00
CA HIS A 115 11.61 15.24 -12.30
C HIS A 115 10.85 14.40 -11.28
N PHE A 116 11.57 13.74 -10.36
CA PHE A 116 11.03 12.93 -9.26
C PHE A 116 11.80 13.14 -7.97
N ALA A 117 11.11 12.86 -6.85
CA ALA A 117 11.78 12.55 -5.60
C ALA A 117 12.40 11.15 -5.71
N LYS A 118 13.60 10.95 -5.15
CA LYS A 118 14.28 9.66 -5.23
C LYS A 118 14.95 9.25 -3.93
N ILE A 119 14.99 7.94 -3.73
CA ILE A 119 15.83 7.27 -2.75
C ILE A 119 16.73 6.32 -3.56
N ASN A 120 18.04 6.46 -3.42
CA ASN A 120 18.95 5.60 -4.17
C ASN A 120 19.13 4.28 -3.42
N LEU A 121 19.36 3.19 -4.13
CA LEU A 121 19.63 1.87 -3.55
C LEU A 121 20.84 1.25 -4.25
N GLN A 122 21.46 0.27 -3.60
CA GLN A 122 22.64 -0.40 -4.15
C GLN A 122 22.65 -1.88 -3.77
N THR A 123 22.51 -2.77 -4.75
CA THR A 123 22.79 -4.19 -4.50
C THR A 123 24.29 -4.41 -4.48
N VAL A 124 24.80 -4.95 -3.39
CA VAL A 124 26.21 -5.33 -3.22
C VAL A 124 26.35 -6.84 -3.44
N LYS A 125 27.30 -7.21 -4.29
CA LYS A 125 27.57 -8.61 -4.65
C LYS A 125 27.86 -9.45 -3.41
N LYS A 126 27.20 -10.61 -3.30
CA LYS A 126 27.29 -11.54 -2.16
C LYS A 126 26.85 -10.95 -0.81
N LYS A 127 26.13 -9.84 -0.81
CA LYS A 127 25.45 -9.31 0.38
C LYS A 127 23.95 -9.31 0.11
N PRO A 128 23.24 -10.42 0.39
CA PRO A 128 21.78 -10.48 0.25
C PRO A 128 21.13 -9.30 0.96
N ARG A 129 20.03 -8.77 0.39
CA ARG A 129 19.24 -7.64 0.92
C ARG A 129 19.97 -6.29 1.05
N SER A 130 21.19 -6.15 0.54
CA SER A 130 21.93 -4.87 0.53
C SER A 130 21.26 -3.73 -0.26
N GLY A 131 20.39 -4.07 -1.20
CA GLY A 131 19.57 -3.10 -1.94
C GLY A 131 18.13 -3.02 -1.44
N GLU A 132 17.82 -3.57 -0.26
CA GLU A 132 16.51 -3.47 0.38
C GLU A 132 16.46 -2.22 1.27
N GLY A 133 15.33 -1.51 1.24
CA GLY A 133 15.03 -0.47 2.20
C GLY A 133 13.58 -0.58 2.69
N ASN A 134 13.41 -0.60 4.01
CA ASN A 134 12.10 -0.61 4.67
C ASN A 134 11.82 0.80 5.17
N PHE A 135 10.91 1.47 4.48
CA PHE A 135 10.67 2.89 4.62
C PHE A 135 9.33 3.17 5.29
N ARG A 136 9.31 4.21 6.11
CA ARG A 136 8.09 4.89 6.54
C ARG A 136 8.10 6.30 6.01
N MET A 137 6.99 6.69 5.39
CA MET A 137 6.72 8.04 4.95
C MET A 137 5.66 8.64 5.85
N CYS A 138 5.91 9.85 6.36
CA CYS A 138 4.98 10.57 7.22
C CYS A 138 4.84 12.03 6.82
N PHE A 139 3.62 12.53 6.87
CA PHE A 139 3.35 13.96 6.84
C PHE A 139 3.43 14.56 8.23
N VAL A 140 4.14 15.67 8.35
CA VAL A 140 4.26 16.42 9.60
C VAL A 140 4.05 17.90 9.35
N ASP A 141 3.50 18.57 10.35
CA ASP A 141 3.43 20.03 10.38
C ASP A 141 4.86 20.58 10.36
N LYS A 142 5.16 21.52 9.45
CA LYS A 142 6.51 22.05 9.31
C LYS A 142 7.01 22.78 10.57
N GLU A 143 6.12 23.45 11.29
CA GLU A 143 6.48 24.28 12.43
C GLU A 143 6.57 23.46 13.72
N THR A 144 5.64 22.53 13.94
CA THR A 144 5.56 21.76 15.20
C THR A 144 6.13 20.36 15.08
N ASN A 145 6.38 19.87 13.86
CA ASN A 145 6.82 18.50 13.57
C ASN A 145 5.83 17.41 14.06
N GLU A 146 4.57 17.79 14.32
CA GLU A 146 3.51 16.88 14.72
C GLU A 146 2.91 16.15 13.52
N PRO A 147 2.54 14.87 13.63
CA PRO A 147 1.90 14.13 12.55
C PRO A 147 0.66 14.87 12.00
N THR A 148 0.59 14.98 10.68
CA THR A 148 -0.51 15.66 9.99
C THR A 148 -1.26 14.68 9.10
N LYS A 149 -2.45 14.29 9.54
CA LYS A 149 -3.36 13.50 8.71
C LYS A 149 -3.87 14.32 7.54
N ILE A 150 -3.85 13.71 6.36
CA ILE A 150 -4.40 14.27 5.12
C ILE A 150 -5.65 13.46 4.75
N GLU A 151 -6.73 14.17 4.43
CA GLU A 151 -8.05 13.57 4.16
C GLU A 151 -8.02 12.65 2.95
N GLU A 152 -7.40 13.11 1.86
CA GLU A 152 -7.15 12.32 0.65
C GLU A 152 -5.92 12.85 -0.08
N PHE A 153 -5.04 11.96 -0.52
CA PHE A 153 -3.91 12.29 -1.39
C PHE A 153 -3.49 11.10 -2.26
N THR A 154 -2.75 11.42 -3.32
CA THR A 154 -2.17 10.41 -4.22
C THR A 154 -0.67 10.29 -4.02
N TRP A 155 -0.16 9.08 -4.15
CA TRP A 155 1.27 8.80 -4.17
C TRP A 155 1.56 7.85 -5.31
N VAL A 156 2.47 8.25 -6.20
CA VAL A 156 2.79 7.51 -7.42
C VAL A 156 4.23 7.05 -7.35
N VAL A 157 4.42 5.75 -7.59
CA VAL A 157 5.72 5.10 -7.73
C VAL A 157 6.03 4.90 -9.21
N PHE A 158 7.26 5.23 -9.60
CA PHE A 158 7.77 5.11 -10.97
C PHE A 158 9.00 4.23 -11.01
N ASP A 159 9.40 3.84 -12.24
CA ASP A 159 10.65 3.11 -12.52
C ASP A 159 10.76 1.75 -11.82
N LEU A 160 9.62 1.06 -11.67
CA LEU A 160 9.65 -0.37 -11.34
C LEU A 160 10.02 -1.14 -12.62
N ASP A 161 11.32 -1.37 -12.84
CA ASP A 161 11.86 -2.05 -14.01
C ASP A 161 12.78 -3.26 -13.69
N GLU A 162 13.10 -4.05 -14.71
CA GLU A 162 14.25 -4.95 -14.66
C GLU A 162 15.46 -4.31 -15.35
N ARG A 163 16.64 -4.32 -14.71
CA ARG A 163 17.84 -3.63 -15.22
C ARG A 163 18.41 -4.21 -16.52
N SER A 164 18.09 -5.46 -16.82
CA SER A 164 18.43 -6.11 -18.10
C SER A 164 17.60 -7.36 -18.33
N LYS A 165 17.45 -7.78 -19.59
CA LYS A 165 16.78 -9.05 -19.90
C LYS A 165 17.53 -10.23 -19.28
N ASP A 166 16.82 -11.01 -18.46
CA ASP A 166 17.34 -12.26 -17.92
C ASP A 166 17.71 -13.24 -19.04
N THR A 167 18.83 -13.95 -18.83
CA THR A 167 19.08 -15.22 -19.54
C THR A 167 19.35 -16.30 -18.51
N SER A 168 19.12 -17.57 -18.86
CA SER A 168 19.36 -18.71 -17.96
C SER A 168 20.80 -18.78 -17.38
N LYS A 169 21.74 -18.03 -17.95
CA LYS A 169 23.15 -17.92 -17.49
C LYS A 169 23.50 -16.57 -16.87
N LYS A 170 22.62 -15.59 -16.94
CA LYS A 170 22.86 -14.19 -16.57
C LYS A 170 21.58 -13.61 -15.98
N PRO A 171 21.25 -13.97 -14.72
CA PRO A 171 20.25 -13.25 -13.96
C PRO A 171 20.75 -11.82 -13.72
N THR A 172 19.82 -10.89 -13.68
CA THR A 172 20.11 -9.47 -13.56
C THR A 172 19.41 -8.88 -12.34
N ILE A 173 19.73 -7.62 -12.02
CA ILE A 173 19.11 -6.95 -10.89
C ILE A 173 17.65 -6.60 -11.24
N LYS A 174 16.77 -6.84 -10.28
CA LYS A 174 15.33 -6.59 -10.36
C LYS A 174 14.88 -5.62 -9.28
N GLU A 175 13.72 -5.02 -9.49
CA GLU A 175 13.13 -4.06 -8.57
C GLU A 175 11.70 -4.49 -8.21
N LYS A 176 11.36 -4.36 -6.92
CA LYS A 176 10.01 -4.60 -6.43
C LYS A 176 9.66 -3.64 -5.30
N LEU A 177 8.40 -3.23 -5.26
CA LEU A 177 7.76 -2.57 -4.14
C LEU A 177 6.92 -3.60 -3.38
N ILE A 178 7.00 -3.62 -2.06
CA ILE A 178 6.22 -4.50 -1.20
C ILE A 178 5.49 -3.65 -0.17
N MET A 179 4.17 -3.77 -0.10
CA MET A 179 3.35 -2.94 0.80
C MET A 179 2.10 -3.70 1.22
N ASP A 180 1.64 -3.53 2.45
CA ASP A 180 0.25 -3.85 2.76
C ASP A 180 -0.64 -2.87 2.01
N ALA A 181 -1.26 -3.33 0.92
CA ALA A 181 -2.06 -2.49 0.04
C ALA A 181 -3.29 -1.92 0.76
N ALA A 182 -3.76 -2.54 1.85
CA ALA A 182 -4.87 -2.06 2.66
C ALA A 182 -4.56 -0.75 3.43
N GLN A 183 -3.29 -0.32 3.46
CA GLN A 183 -2.93 1.03 3.94
C GLN A 183 -3.48 2.14 3.02
N ALA A 184 -3.64 1.83 1.73
CA ALA A 184 -4.25 2.71 0.74
C ALA A 184 -5.74 2.39 0.61
N GLN A 185 -6.54 3.41 0.30
CA GLN A 185 -7.96 3.22 -0.02
C GLN A 185 -8.11 2.42 -1.32
N ARG A 186 -7.24 2.68 -2.30
CA ARG A 186 -7.16 1.99 -3.59
C ARG A 186 -5.78 2.16 -4.21
N PHE A 187 -5.47 1.32 -5.19
CA PHE A 187 -4.36 1.55 -6.11
C PHE A 187 -4.78 1.26 -7.55
N GLU A 188 -4.04 1.84 -8.49
CA GLU A 188 -4.35 1.85 -9.91
C GLU A 188 -3.13 1.41 -10.72
N LEU A 189 -3.39 0.60 -11.75
CA LEU A 189 -2.42 0.17 -12.75
C LEU A 189 -2.89 0.61 -14.14
N TRP A 190 -1.95 0.98 -15.00
CA TRP A 190 -2.25 1.37 -16.37
C TRP A 190 -1.81 0.31 -17.40
N PRO A 191 -2.60 0.06 -18.45
CA PRO A 191 -4.00 0.51 -18.62
C PRO A 191 -5.00 -0.29 -17.77
N ASN A 192 -4.60 -1.49 -17.33
CA ASN A 192 -5.38 -2.39 -16.48
C ASN A 192 -4.41 -3.41 -15.83
N GLN A 193 -4.89 -4.24 -14.90
CA GLN A 193 -4.03 -5.20 -14.22
C GLN A 193 -3.37 -6.23 -15.18
N SER A 194 -4.09 -6.67 -16.22
CA SER A 194 -3.58 -7.69 -17.14
C SER A 194 -2.49 -7.17 -18.09
N ASP A 195 -2.64 -5.94 -18.55
CA ASP A 195 -1.81 -5.31 -19.58
C ASP A 195 -0.71 -4.41 -19.01
N SER A 196 -0.79 -4.05 -17.72
CA SER A 196 0.28 -3.33 -17.03
C SER A 196 1.57 -4.15 -17.02
N GLU A 197 2.72 -3.49 -17.12
CA GLU A 197 4.03 -4.14 -16.95
C GLU A 197 4.31 -4.43 -15.46
N ILE A 198 3.56 -3.81 -14.55
CA ILE A 198 3.58 -4.15 -13.13
C ILE A 198 2.73 -5.39 -12.90
N LYS A 199 3.38 -6.45 -12.39
CA LYS A 199 2.73 -7.68 -11.97
C LYS A 199 2.62 -7.73 -10.46
N LEU A 200 1.50 -8.30 -10.03
CA LEU A 200 1.09 -8.38 -8.64
C LEU A 200 1.22 -9.81 -8.14
N SER A 201 1.66 -9.96 -6.90
CA SER A 201 1.65 -11.22 -6.17
C SER A 201 1.59 -10.94 -4.67
N CYS A 202 1.37 -11.96 -3.86
CA CYS A 202 1.34 -11.82 -2.41
C CYS A 202 2.62 -12.35 -1.77
N GLU A 203 3.08 -11.68 -0.73
CA GLU A 203 4.12 -12.20 0.13
C GLU A 203 3.70 -13.58 0.68
N GLY A 204 4.59 -14.57 0.61
CA GLY A 204 4.23 -15.98 0.84
C GLY A 204 3.83 -16.77 -0.41
N GLY A 205 3.81 -16.13 -1.60
CA GLY A 205 3.81 -16.81 -2.90
C GLY A 205 2.44 -17.00 -3.56
N SER A 206 1.34 -16.63 -2.89
CA SER A 206 0.01 -16.66 -3.52
C SER A 206 -0.07 -15.69 -4.70
N GLN A 207 -0.71 -16.11 -5.78
CA GLN A 207 -1.04 -15.26 -6.93
C GLN A 207 -2.51 -14.81 -6.91
N VAL A 208 -3.27 -15.20 -5.88
CA VAL A 208 -4.67 -14.79 -5.70
C VAL A 208 -4.71 -13.39 -5.12
N LEU A 209 -5.35 -12.48 -5.85
CA LEU A 209 -5.50 -11.07 -5.49
C LEU A 209 -6.98 -10.75 -5.22
N PRO A 210 -7.30 -9.81 -4.31
CA PRO A 210 -6.37 -9.12 -3.41
C PRO A 210 -5.73 -10.09 -2.41
N CYS A 211 -4.55 -9.72 -1.89
CA CYS A 211 -3.86 -10.53 -0.90
C CYS A 211 -4.70 -10.68 0.37
N SER A 212 -4.53 -11.80 1.07
CA SER A 212 -5.21 -12.02 2.35
C SER A 212 -4.84 -10.95 3.37
N GLN A 213 -5.72 -10.69 4.33
CA GLN A 213 -5.49 -9.68 5.36
C GLN A 213 -4.15 -9.91 6.09
N GLY A 214 -3.36 -8.84 6.22
CA GLY A 214 -2.03 -8.89 6.84
C GLY A 214 -0.93 -9.47 5.95
N VAL A 215 -1.24 -9.87 4.72
CA VAL A 215 -0.26 -10.31 3.71
C VAL A 215 0.04 -9.15 2.77
N ARG A 216 1.31 -8.76 2.69
CA ARG A 216 1.75 -7.65 1.84
C ARG A 216 1.65 -8.01 0.36
N THR A 217 1.26 -7.04 -0.45
CA THR A 217 1.26 -7.14 -1.91
C THR A 217 2.65 -6.79 -2.45
N ILE A 218 3.13 -7.58 -3.41
CA ILE A 218 4.38 -7.37 -4.14
C ILE A 218 4.03 -6.84 -5.53
N PHE A 219 4.49 -5.63 -5.82
CA PHE A 219 4.46 -4.98 -7.12
C PHE A 219 5.85 -5.12 -7.74
N HIS A 220 5.97 -5.84 -8.85
CA HIS A 220 7.25 -6.05 -9.52
C HIS A 220 7.10 -5.91 -11.03
N SER A 221 8.17 -5.48 -11.69
CA SER A 221 8.14 -5.38 -13.16
C SER A 221 8.16 -6.75 -13.81
N SER A 222 7.48 -6.88 -14.96
CA SER A 222 7.58 -8.02 -15.86
C SER A 222 8.47 -7.76 -17.08
N ALA A 223 9.00 -6.55 -17.21
CA ALA A 223 9.68 -6.10 -18.42
C ALA A 223 11.00 -5.40 -18.13
N PHE A 224 11.91 -5.55 -19.09
CA PHE A 224 13.18 -4.84 -19.10
C PHE A 224 12.96 -3.35 -19.34
N GLY A 225 13.63 -2.52 -18.55
CA GLY A 225 13.73 -1.08 -18.72
C GLY A 225 15.18 -0.60 -18.88
N GLY A 226 15.33 0.53 -19.56
CA GLY A 226 16.61 1.21 -19.69
C GLY A 226 16.40 2.70 -19.87
N SER A 227 17.21 3.50 -19.17
CA SER A 227 17.19 4.97 -18.90
C SER A 227 16.46 5.97 -19.82
N SER A 228 16.14 5.64 -21.07
CA SER A 228 15.24 6.41 -21.94
C SER A 228 13.76 6.24 -21.60
N ASP A 229 13.42 5.21 -20.83
CA ASP A 229 12.07 4.88 -20.40
C ASP A 229 11.61 5.64 -19.16
N ASN A 230 12.52 6.19 -18.35
CA ASN A 230 12.14 7.03 -17.23
C ASN A 230 11.46 8.31 -17.69
N PRO A 231 10.32 8.69 -17.08
CA PRO A 231 9.66 9.92 -17.47
C PRO A 231 10.59 11.10 -17.24
N ARG A 232 10.73 11.95 -18.25
CA ARG A 232 11.49 13.20 -18.11
C ARG A 232 10.60 14.36 -17.74
N ASP A 233 9.32 14.10 -17.56
CA ASP A 233 8.31 15.06 -17.15
C ASP A 233 7.15 14.28 -16.51
N LYS A 234 6.78 14.63 -15.28
CA LYS A 234 5.63 14.05 -14.58
C LYS A 234 4.30 14.39 -15.27
N ASN A 235 4.31 15.45 -16.08
CA ASN A 235 3.17 15.98 -16.84
C ASN A 235 3.30 15.72 -18.35
N ALA A 236 4.23 14.83 -18.77
CA ALA A 236 4.27 14.30 -20.13
C ALA A 236 4.76 12.85 -20.08
N VAL A 237 3.95 12.00 -19.46
CA VAL A 237 4.21 10.57 -19.28
C VAL A 237 3.68 9.77 -20.48
N THR A 238 4.54 8.99 -21.13
CA THR A 238 4.16 8.06 -22.20
C THR A 238 3.35 6.87 -21.65
N ASP A 239 2.58 6.18 -22.49
CA ASP A 239 1.82 5.00 -22.05
C ASP A 239 2.71 3.88 -21.47
N LEU A 240 3.93 3.73 -21.99
CA LEU A 240 4.93 2.80 -21.46
C LEU A 240 5.40 3.20 -20.05
N GLN A 241 5.52 4.50 -19.80
CA GLN A 241 5.87 5.02 -18.46
C GLN A 241 4.75 4.80 -17.46
N LYS A 242 3.49 5.00 -17.91
CA LYS A 242 2.31 4.73 -17.09
C LYS A 242 2.18 3.25 -16.76
N SER A 243 2.44 2.35 -17.71
CA SER A 243 2.35 0.91 -17.48
C SER A 243 3.42 0.35 -16.54
N ARG A 244 4.40 1.18 -16.15
CA ARG A 244 5.47 0.89 -15.18
C ARG A 244 5.33 1.66 -13.87
N SER A 245 4.17 2.28 -13.67
CA SER A 245 3.87 3.04 -12.47
C SER A 245 2.75 2.39 -11.67
N VAL A 246 2.74 2.68 -10.37
CA VAL A 246 1.62 2.32 -9.48
C VAL A 246 1.17 3.60 -8.79
N THR A 247 -0.11 3.92 -8.93
CA THR A 247 -0.73 5.05 -8.25
C THR A 247 -1.50 4.53 -7.05
N PHE A 248 -1.22 5.07 -5.87
CA PHE A 248 -1.96 4.79 -4.65
C PHE A 248 -2.77 6.02 -4.26
N THR A 249 -4.02 5.80 -3.85
CA THR A 249 -4.81 6.84 -3.18
C THR A 249 -5.00 6.46 -1.71
N PHE A 250 -4.60 7.36 -0.83
CA PHE A 250 -4.72 7.22 0.61
C PHE A 250 -5.81 8.15 1.13
N ALA A 251 -6.45 7.75 2.23
CA ALA A 251 -7.47 8.56 2.87
C ALA A 251 -7.29 8.56 4.39
N ASN A 252 -7.40 9.74 5.01
CA ASN A 252 -7.22 9.95 6.45
C ASN A 252 -5.89 9.41 7.00
N THR A 253 -4.82 9.56 6.23
CA THR A 253 -3.50 8.97 6.48
C THR A 253 -2.49 10.06 6.80
N ASP A 254 -1.69 9.84 7.85
CA ASP A 254 -0.50 10.63 8.19
C ASP A 254 0.78 9.89 7.80
N CYS A 255 0.82 8.56 7.94
CA CYS A 255 1.97 7.74 7.60
C CYS A 255 1.60 6.44 6.88
N TRP A 256 2.51 5.94 6.06
CA TRP A 256 2.44 4.62 5.45
C TRP A 256 3.83 3.99 5.37
N GLU A 257 3.87 2.65 5.34
CA GLU A 257 5.11 1.86 5.34
C GLU A 257 5.18 0.93 4.13
N PHE A 258 6.37 0.80 3.55
CA PHE A 258 6.63 -0.08 2.41
C PHE A 258 8.09 -0.53 2.37
N THR A 259 8.35 -1.62 1.67
CA THR A 259 9.71 -2.07 1.32
C THR A 259 9.94 -1.79 -0.16
N TYR A 260 11.09 -1.21 -0.49
CA TYR A 260 11.61 -1.25 -1.86
C TYR A 260 12.85 -2.13 -1.89
N ASP A 261 12.91 -3.05 -2.84
CA ASP A 261 14.03 -3.98 -2.96
C ASP A 261 14.63 -3.94 -4.35
N HIS A 262 15.87 -3.48 -4.43
CA HIS A 262 16.75 -3.52 -5.60
C HIS A 262 17.67 -4.73 -5.43
N TYR A 263 17.34 -5.85 -6.08
CA TYR A 263 17.86 -7.16 -5.67
C TYR A 263 18.38 -8.03 -6.79
N CYS A 264 19.34 -8.89 -6.42
CA CYS A 264 19.75 -10.00 -7.26
C CYS A 264 18.91 -11.25 -6.93
N PRO A 265 18.07 -11.77 -7.85
CA PRO A 265 17.16 -12.89 -7.55
C PRO A 265 17.87 -14.15 -7.07
N VAL A 266 19.04 -14.48 -7.63
CA VAL A 266 19.82 -15.68 -7.25
C VAL A 266 20.50 -15.61 -5.90
N GLU A 267 20.50 -14.43 -5.27
CA GLU A 267 21.02 -14.21 -3.92
C GLU A 267 19.90 -14.09 -2.88
N GLN A 268 18.63 -14.24 -3.30
CA GLN A 268 17.48 -14.27 -2.41
C GLN A 268 17.28 -15.67 -1.82
N ASP A 269 16.75 -15.71 -0.61
CA ASP A 269 16.36 -16.95 0.04
C ASP A 269 15.25 -17.65 -0.77
N GLY A 270 15.38 -18.96 -0.97
CA GLY A 270 14.39 -19.76 -1.68
C GLY A 270 14.39 -19.61 -3.20
N TYR A 271 15.40 -19.00 -3.82
CA TYR A 271 15.50 -18.94 -5.29
C TYR A 271 15.52 -20.35 -5.91
N ASP A 272 14.51 -20.64 -6.73
CA ASP A 272 14.28 -21.91 -7.43
C ASP A 272 14.41 -21.77 -8.96
N GLY A 273 14.81 -20.58 -9.43
CA GLY A 273 14.88 -20.28 -10.85
C GLY A 273 16.00 -21.05 -11.60
N PRO A 274 16.02 -20.95 -12.94
CA PRO A 274 16.83 -21.83 -13.79
C PRO A 274 18.34 -21.54 -13.76
N SER A 275 18.76 -20.41 -13.17
CA SER A 275 20.16 -20.02 -13.12
C SER A 275 20.93 -20.84 -12.10
N LYS A 276 21.99 -21.54 -12.56
CA LYS A 276 22.94 -22.23 -11.67
C LYS A 276 23.95 -21.29 -10.98
N LYS A 277 23.96 -20.00 -11.34
CA LYS A 277 24.85 -19.02 -10.70
C LYS A 277 24.25 -18.52 -9.39
N LYS A 278 25.13 -18.23 -8.44
CA LYS A 278 24.79 -17.64 -7.12
C LYS A 278 25.01 -16.11 -7.07
N TYR A 279 25.09 -15.45 -8.21
CA TYR A 279 25.30 -14.01 -8.31
C TYR A 279 24.81 -13.49 -9.66
N CYS A 280 24.43 -12.21 -9.69
CA CYS A 280 23.97 -11.51 -10.88
C CYS A 280 25.12 -11.12 -11.80
N GLN A 281 24.81 -10.86 -13.06
CA GLN A 281 25.83 -10.52 -14.06
C GLN A 281 26.56 -9.21 -13.72
N LYS A 282 25.82 -8.20 -13.26
CA LYS A 282 26.30 -6.88 -12.89
C LYS A 282 25.60 -6.43 -11.61
N TYR A 283 26.31 -5.60 -10.86
CA TYR A 283 25.81 -4.94 -9.66
C TYR A 283 25.99 -3.44 -9.88
N ASN A 284 24.87 -2.72 -9.93
CA ASN A 284 24.77 -1.30 -10.17
C ASN A 284 23.86 -0.66 -9.11
N GLY A 285 23.82 0.66 -9.08
CA GLY A 285 22.86 1.38 -8.25
C GLY A 285 21.49 1.43 -8.93
N GLY A 286 20.46 1.59 -8.13
CA GLY A 286 19.10 1.85 -8.56
C GLY A 286 18.47 3.01 -7.82
N ASN A 287 17.24 3.36 -8.22
CA ASN A 287 16.54 4.52 -7.70
C ASN A 287 15.07 4.16 -7.50
N PHE A 288 14.60 4.22 -6.27
CA PHE A 288 13.18 4.32 -6.00
C PHE A 288 12.73 5.74 -6.34
N GLN A 289 11.86 5.89 -7.35
CA GLN A 289 11.36 7.18 -7.82
C GLN A 289 9.88 7.34 -7.48
N PHE A 290 9.49 8.49 -6.93
CA PHE A 290 8.11 8.75 -6.55
C PHE A 290 7.70 10.23 -6.69
N SER A 291 6.39 10.46 -6.69
CA SER A 291 5.78 11.79 -6.63
C SER A 291 4.50 11.77 -5.80
N ALA A 292 4.18 12.88 -5.12
CA ALA A 292 2.88 13.09 -4.47
C ALA A 292 1.86 13.83 -5.37
N ASP A 293 2.30 14.24 -6.56
CA ASP A 293 1.47 14.87 -7.58
C ASP A 293 1.89 14.34 -8.96
N ALA A 294 0.94 13.75 -9.68
CA ALA A 294 1.13 13.26 -11.04
C ALA A 294 -0.21 13.28 -11.81
N GLU A 295 -0.78 14.48 -11.98
CA GLU A 295 -2.11 14.71 -12.61
C GLU A 295 -2.34 13.93 -13.94
N GLU A 296 -1.31 13.56 -14.71
CA GLU A 296 -1.46 12.78 -15.94
C GLU A 296 -1.56 11.25 -15.79
N VAL A 297 -1.08 10.71 -14.66
CA VAL A 297 -1.14 9.26 -14.35
C VAL A 297 -2.47 8.95 -13.64
N THR A 298 -2.98 9.89 -12.85
CA THR A 298 -4.18 9.76 -11.99
C THR A 298 -5.52 9.84 -12.72
N ASN A 299 -5.56 10.00 -14.05
CA ASN A 299 -6.80 10.27 -14.77
C ASN A 299 -7.26 9.16 -15.72
N LYS A 300 -6.57 8.01 -15.81
CA LYS A 300 -6.90 6.99 -16.83
C LYS A 300 -6.74 5.50 -16.43
N GLY A 301 -6.25 5.14 -15.24
CA GLY A 301 -6.04 3.72 -14.86
C GLY A 301 -7.31 2.96 -14.44
N GLU A 302 -7.25 1.62 -14.49
CA GLU A 302 -8.25 0.74 -13.84
C GLU A 302 -7.99 0.69 -12.32
N CYS A 303 -9.03 0.88 -11.52
CA CYS A 303 -8.95 0.85 -10.05
C CYS A 303 -9.15 -0.56 -9.49
N LEU A 304 -8.29 -0.96 -8.56
CA LEU A 304 -8.55 -2.11 -7.68
C LEU A 304 -9.03 -1.60 -6.32
N ASN A 305 -10.33 -1.71 -6.06
CA ASN A 305 -10.94 -1.35 -4.79
C ASN A 305 -10.69 -2.46 -3.74
N LEU A 306 -10.16 -2.09 -2.57
CA LEU A 306 -9.87 -3.03 -1.48
C LEU A 306 -11.00 -3.16 -0.44
N THR A 307 -12.16 -2.53 -0.65
CA THR A 307 -13.32 -2.67 0.25
C THR A 307 -13.84 -4.12 0.22
N SER A 308 -14.12 -4.86 1.29
CA SER A 308 -14.24 -4.59 2.73
C SER A 308 -14.19 -5.96 3.44
N SER A 309 -13.43 -6.09 4.54
CA SER A 309 -13.67 -7.16 5.50
C SER A 309 -14.05 -6.55 6.86
N ALA A 310 -15.36 -6.52 7.09
CA ALA A 310 -16.06 -6.32 8.36
C ALA A 310 -15.52 -5.23 9.32
N THR A 311 -16.17 -4.07 9.30
CA THR A 311 -16.40 -3.28 10.51
C THR A 311 -17.19 -4.15 11.50
N GLY A 312 -16.46 -4.91 12.33
CA GLY A 312 -16.97 -5.32 13.62
C GLY A 312 -17.21 -4.05 14.44
N SER A 313 -18.47 -3.68 14.63
CA SER A 313 -18.90 -2.65 15.58
C SER A 313 -18.12 -2.79 16.89
N PRO A 314 -17.69 -1.70 17.56
CA PRO A 314 -16.99 -1.79 18.84
C PRO A 314 -17.88 -2.57 19.82
N SER A 315 -17.38 -3.73 20.26
CA SER A 315 -18.00 -4.47 21.35
C SER A 315 -18.04 -3.54 22.56
N ALA A 316 -19.24 -3.29 23.09
CA ALA A 316 -19.43 -2.50 24.29
C ALA A 316 -18.46 -2.98 25.38
N SER A 317 -17.74 -2.01 25.97
CA SER A 317 -16.86 -2.22 27.11
C SER A 317 -17.63 -2.97 28.22
N PRO A 318 -17.03 -3.95 28.92
CA PRO A 318 -17.72 -4.67 29.98
C PRO A 318 -18.10 -3.68 31.09
N SER A 319 -19.41 -3.48 31.28
CA SER A 319 -19.97 -2.76 32.41
C SER A 319 -19.60 -3.50 33.69
N VAL A 320 -18.69 -2.93 34.47
CA VAL A 320 -18.39 -3.38 35.83
C VAL A 320 -19.62 -3.14 36.68
N SER A 321 -20.37 -4.20 36.98
CA SER A 321 -21.45 -4.15 37.97
C SER A 321 -20.85 -3.88 39.36
N PRO A 322 -21.40 -2.93 40.15
CA PRO A 322 -20.91 -2.67 41.50
C PRO A 322 -21.22 -3.85 42.45
N PRO A 323 -20.36 -4.11 43.45
CA PRO A 323 -20.58 -5.20 44.40
C PRO A 323 -21.77 -4.85 45.31
N THR A 324 -22.78 -5.71 45.31
CA THR A 324 -23.91 -5.62 46.24
C THR A 324 -23.55 -6.36 47.52
N THR A 325 -23.54 -5.62 48.63
CA THR A 325 -23.34 -6.11 49.99
C THR A 325 -24.53 -6.94 50.51
N SER A 326 -24.26 -8.18 50.98
CA SER A 326 -24.79 -8.93 52.16
C SER A 326 -26.30 -8.92 52.53
N PRO A 327 -26.78 -9.79 53.45
CA PRO A 327 -26.44 -11.19 53.76
C PRO A 327 -27.73 -12.07 53.85
N SER A 328 -27.60 -13.41 53.84
CA SER A 328 -28.65 -14.25 54.44
C SER A 328 -28.07 -15.40 55.25
N LYS A 329 -28.38 -15.36 56.55
CA LYS A 329 -28.14 -16.42 57.53
C LYS A 329 -29.03 -17.60 57.18
N THR A 330 -28.50 -18.82 57.22
CA THR A 330 -29.29 -19.96 57.67
C THR A 330 -28.41 -20.92 58.46
N THR A 331 -28.77 -21.01 59.73
CA THR A 331 -28.34 -21.91 60.78
C THR A 331 -28.77 -23.34 60.46
N THR A 332 -27.92 -24.35 60.64
CA THR A 332 -28.37 -25.64 61.21
C THR A 332 -27.22 -26.32 61.94
N SER A 333 -27.43 -26.50 63.24
CA SER A 333 -26.69 -27.32 64.18
C SER A 333 -26.93 -28.82 63.97
N LEU A 334 -26.00 -29.68 64.37
CA LEU A 334 -26.21 -30.94 65.11
C LEU A 334 -24.81 -31.50 65.47
N THR A 335 -24.36 -31.28 66.71
CA THR A 335 -24.35 -32.21 67.88
C THR A 335 -23.20 -33.21 67.88
N GLY A 336 -22.38 -33.10 68.92
CA GLY A 336 -21.32 -34.06 69.24
C GLY A 336 -21.79 -35.21 70.12
N SER A 337 -20.92 -36.21 70.19
CA SER A 337 -20.50 -36.96 71.38
C SER A 337 -19.10 -37.48 71.09
#